data_AF-A0A087D423-F1
#
_entry.id   AF-A0A087D423-F1
#
_cell.length_a   1.000
_cell.length_b   1.000
_cell.length_c   1.000
_cell.angle_alpha   90.00
_cell.angle_beta   90.00
_cell.angle_gamma   90.00
#
_symmetry.space_group_name_H-M   'P 1'
#
loop_
_entity.id
_entity.type
_entity.pdbx_description
1 polymer ?
#
loop_
_entity_poly.entity_id
_entity_poly.type
_entity_poly.pdbx_seq_one_letter_code
_entity_poly.pdbx_strand_id
1 'polypeptide(L)'
;MASTTTAKQFHHDLRSLADGYGVLCLIAERKASVMARQCGHGTRSVAPIPLNLGAWQLRQDIDRLVESLATAIGLRYRHMDTVSLLKGVMRYEPRLLNRPDMPVIVELTRQAATRLDRTLNPPPETKMIGWCPDCGYELRCDELELKSGYKACDKCHGEHRIKDIQRASMLRLAIGGAQGTAAEISRLLQPWGINIKRNTISQWAKRDIIQPVATDEHGDPVYLVWDTWQAYAQKDGK
;
A
#
# COMPACT_ATOMS: atom_id res chain seq x y z
N MET A 1 2.77 30.49 18.91
CA MET A 1 2.65 29.21 19.65
C MET A 1 2.32 28.01 18.75
N ALA A 2 1.54 28.16 17.66
CA ALA A 2 1.23 27.07 16.73
C ALA A 2 2.46 26.43 16.06
N SER A 3 3.47 27.24 15.66
CA SER A 3 4.64 26.76 14.91
C SER A 3 5.52 25.77 15.68
N THR A 4 5.60 25.89 17.00
CA THR A 4 6.43 24.99 17.85
C THR A 4 5.79 23.61 17.99
N THR A 5 4.46 23.54 18.02
CA THR A 5 3.72 22.27 18.06
C THR A 5 3.83 21.55 16.72
N THR A 6 3.72 22.28 15.61
CA THR A 6 3.89 21.72 14.25
C THR A 6 5.29 21.13 14.03
N ALA A 7 6.34 21.82 14.47
CA ALA A 7 7.71 21.31 14.37
C ALA A 7 7.93 20.04 15.22
N LYS A 8 7.44 20.03 16.47
CA LYS A 8 7.53 18.84 17.34
C LYS A 8 6.79 17.63 16.75
N GLN A 9 5.59 17.86 16.20
CA GLN A 9 4.80 16.81 15.56
C GLN A 9 5.52 16.29 14.30
N PHE A 10 6.05 17.19 13.46
CA PHE A 10 6.77 16.80 12.26
C PHE A 10 8.01 15.95 12.57
N HIS A 11 8.82 16.34 13.56
CA HIS A 11 9.94 15.55 14.03
C HIS A 11 9.51 14.16 14.53
N HIS A 12 8.42 14.11 15.30
CA HIS A 12 7.85 12.86 15.79
C HIS A 12 7.41 11.95 14.63
N ASP A 13 6.73 12.49 13.62
CA ASP A 13 6.27 11.72 12.46
C ASP A 13 7.47 11.16 11.65
N LEU A 14 8.52 11.97 11.42
CA LEU A 14 9.75 11.51 10.78
C LEU A 14 10.43 10.38 11.57
N ARG A 15 10.44 10.49 12.90
CA ARG A 15 11.02 9.46 13.76
C ARG A 15 10.21 8.17 13.74
N SER A 16 8.89 8.27 13.81
CA SER A 16 7.98 7.13 13.69
C SER A 16 8.15 6.40 12.35
N LEU A 17 8.35 7.15 11.25
CA LEU A 17 8.72 6.57 9.96
C LEU A 17 10.04 5.81 10.04
N ALA A 18 11.09 6.41 10.59
CA ALA A 18 12.41 5.78 10.67
C ALA A 18 12.41 4.50 11.52
N ASP A 19 11.71 4.52 12.65
CA ASP A 19 11.65 3.41 13.60
C ASP A 19 10.80 2.24 13.05
N GLY A 20 9.70 2.53 12.36
CA GLY A 20 8.79 1.51 11.85
C GLY A 20 9.09 1.00 10.43
N TYR A 21 9.88 1.73 9.61
CA TYR A 21 10.12 1.39 8.20
C TYR A 21 10.78 0.01 8.00
N GLY A 22 11.68 -0.40 8.89
CA GLY A 22 12.29 -1.73 8.83
C GLY A 22 11.26 -2.86 8.98
N VAL A 23 10.32 -2.70 9.93
CA VAL A 23 9.23 -3.66 10.14
C VAL A 23 8.26 -3.64 8.96
N LEU A 24 7.97 -2.47 8.41
CA LEU A 24 7.17 -2.33 7.19
C LEU A 24 7.82 -3.07 6.01
N CYS A 25 9.13 -2.95 5.83
CA CYS A 25 9.86 -3.69 4.80
C CYS A 25 9.70 -5.19 5.02
N LEU A 26 9.86 -5.67 6.26
CA LEU A 26 9.62 -7.08 6.57
C LEU A 26 8.20 -7.53 6.28
N ILE A 27 7.17 -6.70 6.51
CA ILE A 27 5.77 -7.02 6.19
C ILE A 27 5.53 -7.00 4.67
N ALA A 28 6.11 -6.03 3.96
CA ALA A 28 6.04 -5.92 2.52
C ALA A 28 6.81 -7.06 1.81
N GLU A 29 7.92 -7.50 2.41
CA GLU A 29 8.85 -8.50 1.89
C GLU A 29 8.65 -9.90 2.49
N ARG A 30 7.72 -10.10 3.46
CA ARG A 30 7.54 -11.39 4.15
C ARG A 30 7.22 -12.46 3.11
N LYS A 31 8.27 -13.16 2.69
CA LYS A 31 8.32 -14.11 1.60
C LYS A 31 7.28 -15.21 1.79
N ALA A 32 6.56 -15.54 0.72
CA ALA A 32 6.36 -16.94 0.40
C ALA A 32 7.77 -17.53 0.25
N SER A 33 8.19 -18.30 1.25
CA SER A 33 9.35 -19.15 1.13
C SER A 33 9.04 -20.27 0.15
N VAL A 34 8.95 -19.97 -1.14
CA VAL A 34 9.08 -20.95 -2.21
C VAL A 34 9.84 -20.27 -3.35
N MET A 35 11.14 -20.55 -3.34
CA MET A 35 12.08 -20.52 -4.48
C MET A 35 12.25 -19.20 -5.24
N ALA A 36 13.29 -18.47 -4.85
CA ALA A 36 14.17 -17.82 -5.81
C ALA A 36 15.56 -18.41 -5.57
N ARG A 37 15.80 -19.62 -6.07
CA ARG A 37 17.16 -20.11 -6.27
C ARG A 37 17.61 -19.61 -7.63
N GLN A 38 18.68 -18.83 -7.62
CA GLN A 38 19.35 -18.31 -8.80
C GLN A 38 19.68 -19.45 -9.77
N CYS A 39 19.13 -19.37 -10.98
CA CYS A 39 19.66 -20.04 -12.17
C CYS A 39 19.75 -18.99 -13.27
N GLY A 40 20.93 -18.90 -13.90
CA GLY A 40 21.34 -17.77 -14.74
C GLY A 40 20.65 -17.65 -16.11
N HIS A 41 21.03 -16.55 -16.77
CA HIS A 41 20.65 -16.06 -18.09
C HIS A 41 19.34 -15.27 -18.22
N GLY A 42 19.48 -13.95 -18.05
CA GLY A 42 19.07 -13.01 -19.10
C GLY A 42 17.57 -12.86 -19.37
N THR A 43 16.73 -12.82 -18.33
CA THR A 43 15.33 -12.38 -18.46
C THR A 43 15.02 -11.33 -17.39
N ARG A 44 14.30 -10.30 -17.82
CA ARG A 44 13.87 -9.12 -17.04
C ARG A 44 13.41 -9.56 -15.64
N SER A 45 14.11 -9.12 -14.60
CA SER A 45 13.73 -9.38 -13.21
C SER A 45 12.38 -8.73 -12.91
N VAL A 46 11.31 -9.51 -12.87
CA VAL A 46 9.99 -9.04 -12.43
C VAL A 46 9.88 -9.31 -10.93
N ALA A 47 9.54 -8.28 -10.15
CA ALA A 47 9.42 -8.40 -8.72
C ALA A 47 8.22 -9.30 -8.34
N PRO A 48 8.40 -10.29 -7.45
CA PRO A 48 7.32 -11.16 -6.98
C PRO A 48 6.23 -10.36 -6.24
N ILE A 49 5.00 -10.89 -6.21
CA ILE A 49 3.84 -10.23 -5.57
C ILE A 49 4.14 -9.93 -4.11
N PRO A 50 3.85 -8.71 -3.64
CA PRO A 50 3.86 -8.43 -2.22
C PRO A 50 2.67 -9.13 -1.55
N LEU A 51 2.94 -10.00 -0.57
CA LEU A 51 1.91 -10.68 0.23
C LEU A 51 1.05 -9.72 1.07
N ASN A 52 1.56 -8.52 1.34
CA ASN A 52 0.80 -7.40 1.87
C ASN A 52 0.94 -6.19 0.93
N LEU A 53 0.05 -6.11 -0.06
CA LEU A 53 0.00 -5.00 -1.03
C LEU A 53 -0.11 -3.63 -0.37
N GLY A 54 -0.86 -3.52 0.74
CA GLY A 54 -0.99 -2.27 1.49
C GLY A 54 0.36 -1.82 2.04
N ALA A 55 1.09 -2.74 2.67
CA ALA A 55 2.43 -2.49 3.20
C ALA A 55 3.45 -2.18 2.10
N TRP A 56 3.39 -2.86 0.96
CA TRP A 56 4.27 -2.58 -0.17
C TRP A 56 4.01 -1.22 -0.79
N GLN A 57 2.74 -0.86 -1.01
CA GLN A 57 2.40 0.46 -1.54
C GLN A 57 2.84 1.56 -0.56
N LEU A 58 2.62 1.35 0.75
CA LEU A 58 3.07 2.27 1.77
C LEU A 58 4.61 2.41 1.76
N ARG A 59 5.34 1.32 1.55
CA ARG A 59 6.81 1.36 1.40
C ARG A 59 7.21 2.27 0.24
N GLN A 60 6.61 2.06 -0.94
CA GLN A 60 6.87 2.88 -2.12
C GLN A 60 6.51 4.36 -1.92
N ASP A 61 5.40 4.63 -1.23
CA ASP A 61 4.96 6.00 -0.93
C ASP A 61 5.94 6.69 0.02
N ILE A 62 6.43 5.98 1.05
CA ILE A 62 7.45 6.49 1.99
C ILE A 62 8.77 6.73 1.26
N ASP A 63 9.22 5.81 0.40
CA ASP A 63 10.46 5.96 -0.37
C ASP A 63 10.44 7.26 -1.20
N ARG A 64 9.37 7.47 -1.98
CA ARG A 64 9.21 8.68 -2.81
C ARG A 64 9.11 9.95 -1.97
N LEU A 65 8.40 9.90 -0.84
CA LEU A 65 8.29 11.03 0.07
C LEU A 65 9.68 11.42 0.58
N VAL A 66 10.45 10.45 1.08
CA VAL A 66 11.78 10.69 1.66
C VAL A 66 12.77 11.18 0.62
N GLU A 67 12.77 10.64 -0.60
CA GLU A 67 13.57 11.14 -1.71
C GLU A 67 13.23 12.60 -2.07
N SER A 68 11.94 12.93 -2.08
CA SER A 68 11.46 14.29 -2.32
C SER A 68 11.91 15.25 -1.22
N LEU A 69 11.83 14.84 0.05
CA LEU A 69 12.30 15.63 1.19
C LEU A 69 13.82 15.84 1.16
N ALA A 70 14.59 14.79 0.88
CA ALA A 70 16.04 14.85 0.76
C ALA A 70 16.47 15.79 -0.38
N THR A 71 15.75 15.76 -1.50
CA THR A 71 15.96 16.69 -2.62
C THR A 71 15.60 18.13 -2.23
N ALA A 72 14.49 18.34 -1.53
CA ALA A 72 14.03 19.66 -1.11
C ALA A 72 14.99 20.37 -0.14
N ILE A 73 15.76 19.62 0.67
CA ILE A 73 16.81 20.16 1.56
C ILE A 73 18.19 20.28 0.89
N GLY A 74 18.32 19.83 -0.37
CA GLY A 74 19.58 19.78 -1.10
C GLY A 74 20.58 18.76 -0.53
N LEU A 75 20.09 17.68 0.07
CA LEU A 75 20.95 16.61 0.57
C LEU A 75 21.59 15.91 -0.62
N ARG A 76 22.93 15.89 -0.67
CA ARG A 76 23.66 15.06 -1.63
C ARG A 76 23.77 13.65 -1.05
N TYR A 77 23.09 12.69 -1.66
CA TYR A 77 23.16 11.29 -1.29
C TYR A 77 23.45 10.43 -2.51
N ARG A 78 24.22 9.36 -2.32
CA ARG A 78 24.48 8.34 -3.33
C ARG A 78 24.36 6.99 -2.64
N HIS A 79 23.45 6.14 -3.10
CA HIS A 79 23.22 4.79 -2.55
C HIS A 79 22.86 4.76 -1.04
N MET A 80 22.14 5.75 -0.52
CA MET A 80 21.61 5.71 0.85
C MET A 80 20.26 5.02 0.88
N ASP A 81 20.04 4.16 1.87
CA ASP A 81 18.72 3.57 2.14
C ASP A 81 17.76 4.59 2.78
N THR A 82 16.45 4.29 2.73
CA THR A 82 15.38 5.18 3.20
C THR A 82 15.52 5.57 4.67
N VAL A 83 16.00 4.68 5.55
CA VAL A 83 16.19 5.00 6.98
C VAL A 83 17.34 5.97 7.16
N SER A 84 18.43 5.78 6.41
CA SER A 84 19.56 6.71 6.40
C SER A 84 19.17 8.09 5.85
N LEU A 85 18.32 8.14 4.82
CA LEU A 85 17.77 9.39 4.30
C LEU A 85 16.85 10.09 5.31
N LEU A 86 15.98 9.36 6.00
CA LEU A 86 15.13 9.90 7.07
C LEU A 86 15.98 10.56 8.18
N LYS A 87 17.05 9.89 8.63
CA LYS A 87 18.00 10.46 9.61
C LYS A 87 18.67 11.73 9.09
N GLY A 88 19.04 11.74 7.81
CA GLY A 88 19.57 12.93 7.14
C GLY A 88 18.57 14.09 7.13
N VAL A 89 17.31 13.80 6.77
CA VAL A 89 16.22 14.78 6.77
C VAL A 89 15.97 15.34 8.17
N MET A 90 15.93 14.49 9.20
CA MET A 90 15.78 14.93 10.61
C MET A 90 16.92 15.88 11.04
N ARG A 91 18.16 15.62 10.60
CA ARG A 91 19.30 16.49 10.92
C ARG A 91 19.17 17.89 10.30
N TYR A 92 18.54 18.00 9.15
CA TYR A 92 18.35 19.26 8.42
C TYR A 92 16.90 19.77 8.45
N GLU A 93 16.09 19.26 9.38
CA GLU A 93 14.68 19.62 9.56
C GLU A 93 14.43 21.14 9.62
N PRO A 94 15.27 21.97 10.30
CA PRO A 94 15.06 23.43 10.31
C PRO A 94 15.03 24.07 8.91
N ARG A 95 15.66 23.45 7.90
CA ARG A 95 15.61 23.95 6.52
C ARG A 95 14.26 23.70 5.85
N LEU A 96 13.57 22.61 6.21
CA LEU A 96 12.22 22.34 5.75
C LEU A 96 11.21 23.27 6.39
N LEU A 97 11.35 23.54 7.69
CA LEU A 97 10.42 24.38 8.45
C LEU A 97 10.31 25.82 7.92
N ASN A 98 11.34 26.31 7.21
CA ASN A 98 11.36 27.64 6.61
C ASN A 98 10.80 27.70 5.18
N ARG A 99 10.35 26.58 4.62
CA ARG A 99 9.85 26.53 3.24
C ARG A 99 8.37 26.94 3.17
N PRO A 100 7.94 27.55 2.05
CA PRO A 100 6.54 27.93 1.85
C PRO A 100 5.58 26.72 1.73
N ASP A 101 6.08 25.58 1.25
CA ASP A 101 5.32 24.33 1.08
C ASP A 101 5.30 23.45 2.35
N MET A 102 5.81 23.95 3.47
CA MET A 102 5.90 23.20 4.73
C MET A 102 4.55 22.62 5.21
N PRO A 103 3.40 23.33 5.12
CA PRO A 103 2.12 22.75 5.54
C PRO A 103 1.77 21.45 4.80
N VAL A 104 2.11 21.38 3.49
CA VAL A 104 1.87 20.19 2.66
C VAL A 104 2.84 19.08 3.05
N ILE A 105 4.12 19.41 3.27
CA ILE A 105 5.15 18.45 3.70
C ILE A 105 4.79 17.79 5.04
N VAL A 106 4.37 18.61 6.01
CA VAL A 106 3.91 18.12 7.32
C VAL A 106 2.73 17.18 7.14
N GLU A 107 1.76 17.56 6.30
CA GLU A 107 0.58 16.74 6.08
C GLU A 107 0.90 15.38 5.46
N LEU A 108 1.71 15.36 4.41
CA LEU A 108 2.12 14.12 3.74
C LEU A 108 2.91 13.20 4.66
N THR A 109 3.79 13.78 5.49
CA THR A 109 4.60 13.02 6.46
C THR A 109 3.72 12.44 7.57
N ARG A 110 2.79 13.23 8.09
CA ARG A 110 1.80 12.79 9.08
C ARG A 110 0.90 11.68 8.54
N GLN A 111 0.45 11.79 7.29
CA GLN A 111 -0.32 10.75 6.62
C GLN A 111 0.50 9.45 6.51
N ALA A 112 1.74 9.53 6.05
CA ALA A 112 2.62 8.36 5.96
C ALA A 112 2.87 7.71 7.34
N ALA A 113 3.13 8.51 8.38
CA ALA A 113 3.35 8.01 9.74
C ALA A 113 2.09 7.32 10.32
N THR A 114 0.91 7.92 10.12
CA THR A 114 -0.38 7.33 10.54
C THR A 114 -0.64 6.00 9.82
N ARG A 115 -0.34 5.93 8.52
CA ARG A 115 -0.47 4.71 7.72
C ARG A 115 0.46 3.61 8.20
N LEU A 116 1.69 3.97 8.55
CA LEU A 116 2.67 3.05 9.09
C LEU A 116 2.19 2.47 10.42
N ASP A 117 1.77 3.32 11.36
CA ASP A 117 1.25 2.87 12.65
C ASP A 117 0.08 1.89 12.48
N ARG A 118 -0.91 2.19 11.64
CA ARG A 118 -2.05 1.29 11.40
C ARG A 118 -1.68 -0.02 10.69
N THR A 119 -0.64 0.02 9.87
CA THR A 119 -0.11 -1.19 9.22
C THR A 119 0.56 -2.11 10.26
N LEU A 120 1.27 -1.51 11.22
CA LEU A 120 1.97 -2.24 12.28
C LEU A 120 1.01 -2.67 13.42
N ASN A 121 0.03 -1.83 13.72
CA ASN A 121 -0.91 -1.93 14.84
C ASN A 121 -2.35 -1.77 14.32
N PRO A 122 -2.88 -2.75 13.58
CA PRO A 122 -4.25 -2.67 13.08
C PRO A 122 -5.25 -2.67 14.24
N PRO A 123 -6.27 -1.78 14.24
CA PRO A 123 -7.36 -1.84 15.20
C PRO A 123 -8.07 -3.21 15.14
N PRO A 124 -8.43 -3.81 16.28
CA PRO A 124 -9.11 -5.10 16.29
C PRO A 124 -10.47 -5.00 15.58
N GLU A 125 -10.90 -6.11 14.96
CA GLU A 125 -12.23 -6.30 14.36
C GLU A 125 -12.60 -5.42 13.15
N THR A 126 -11.66 -4.68 12.57
CA THR A 126 -11.90 -3.89 11.35
C THR A 126 -11.02 -4.35 10.18
N LYS A 127 -11.59 -4.41 8.98
CA LYS A 127 -10.89 -4.72 7.73
C LYS A 127 -10.58 -3.43 6.98
N MET A 128 -9.34 -3.27 6.52
CA MET A 128 -8.98 -2.14 5.66
C MET A 128 -9.72 -2.27 4.33
N ILE A 129 -10.40 -1.23 3.85
CA ILE A 129 -11.09 -1.25 2.55
C ILE A 129 -10.39 -0.40 1.49
N GLY A 130 -9.50 0.51 1.93
CA GLY A 130 -8.67 1.33 1.08
C GLY A 130 -8.45 2.73 1.63
N TRP A 131 -8.21 3.68 0.74
CA TRP A 131 -7.85 5.06 1.10
C TRP A 131 -9.00 6.00 0.77
N CYS A 132 -9.31 6.92 1.69
CA CYS A 132 -10.28 7.99 1.44
C CYS A 132 -9.82 8.82 0.21
N PRO A 133 -10.68 9.00 -0.81
CA PRO A 133 -10.36 9.79 -1.99
C PRO A 133 -10.05 11.26 -1.68
N ASP A 134 -10.72 11.83 -0.66
CA ASP A 134 -10.63 13.26 -0.38
C ASP A 134 -9.40 13.62 0.47
N CYS A 135 -9.08 12.80 1.47
CA CYS A 135 -8.05 13.14 2.45
C CYS A 135 -6.96 12.07 2.64
N GLY A 136 -7.01 10.97 1.88
CA GLY A 136 -6.01 9.91 1.92
C GLY A 136 -5.97 9.08 3.19
N TYR A 137 -6.94 9.26 4.10
CA TYR A 137 -7.02 8.52 5.36
C TYR A 137 -7.31 7.03 5.12
N GLU A 138 -6.71 6.13 5.90
CA GLU A 138 -7.03 4.70 5.84
C GLU A 138 -8.48 4.50 6.26
N LEU A 139 -9.28 3.95 5.37
CA LEU A 139 -10.64 3.55 5.65
C LEU A 139 -10.65 2.08 6.02
N ARG A 140 -11.19 1.81 7.20
CA ARG A 140 -11.44 0.46 7.69
C ARG A 140 -12.93 0.32 7.97
N CYS A 141 -13.45 -0.87 7.75
CA CYS A 141 -14.84 -1.19 8.01
C CYS A 141 -14.94 -2.38 8.96
N ASP A 142 -15.90 -2.31 9.88
CA ASP A 142 -16.41 -3.50 10.53
C ASP A 142 -17.32 -4.30 9.56
N GLU A 143 -17.83 -5.45 10.02
CA GLU A 143 -18.69 -6.30 9.19
C GLU A 143 -20.05 -5.66 8.84
N LEU A 144 -20.58 -4.78 9.69
CA LEU A 144 -21.85 -4.09 9.47
C LEU A 144 -21.69 -2.99 8.42
N GLU A 145 -20.63 -2.20 8.50
CA GLU A 145 -20.27 -1.18 7.53
C GLU A 145 -19.96 -1.79 6.16
N LEU A 146 -19.28 -2.94 6.12
CA LEU A 146 -19.08 -3.69 4.88
C LEU A 146 -20.41 -4.11 4.23
N LYS A 147 -21.41 -4.46 5.03
CA LYS A 147 -22.76 -4.82 4.53
C LYS A 147 -23.57 -3.61 4.08
N SER A 148 -23.40 -2.43 4.69
CA SER A 148 -24.11 -1.21 4.26
C SER A 148 -23.64 -0.72 2.89
N GLY A 149 -22.39 -1.01 2.52
CA GLY A 149 -21.78 -0.62 1.24
C GLY A 149 -21.26 0.82 1.20
N TYR A 150 -21.40 1.57 2.29
CA TYR A 150 -20.94 2.95 2.43
C TYR A 150 -20.08 3.11 3.69
N LYS A 151 -19.08 4.00 3.60
CA LYS A 151 -18.21 4.36 4.72
C LYS A 151 -17.99 5.87 4.75
N ALA A 152 -18.30 6.47 5.89
CA ALA A 152 -17.85 7.82 6.21
C ALA A 152 -16.40 7.80 6.66
N CYS A 153 -15.59 8.75 6.19
CA CYS A 153 -14.21 8.88 6.62
C CYS A 153 -14.13 9.39 8.08
N ASP A 154 -13.41 8.68 8.95
CA ASP A 154 -13.26 9.11 10.35
C ASP A 154 -12.46 10.42 10.52
N LYS A 155 -11.83 10.92 9.44
CA LYS A 155 -11.03 12.15 9.43
C LYS A 155 -11.73 13.34 8.76
N CYS A 156 -12.17 13.19 7.52
CA CYS A 156 -12.82 14.28 6.78
C CYS A 156 -14.34 14.21 6.77
N HIS A 157 -14.93 13.12 7.31
CA HIS A 157 -16.36 12.84 7.32
C HIS A 157 -17.01 12.74 5.93
N GLY A 158 -16.23 12.72 4.85
CA GLY A 158 -16.70 12.42 3.50
C GLY A 158 -17.29 11.02 3.43
N GLU A 159 -18.48 10.90 2.84
CA GLU A 159 -19.18 9.64 2.66
C GLU A 159 -18.86 9.03 1.30
N HIS A 160 -18.45 7.77 1.29
CA HIS A 160 -17.97 7.10 0.09
C HIS A 160 -18.55 5.69 -0.04
N ARG A 161 -18.85 5.30 -1.28
CA ARG A 161 -19.13 3.89 -1.59
C ARG A 161 -17.87 3.05 -1.41
N ILE A 162 -18.00 1.96 -0.66
CA ILE A 162 -16.90 1.03 -0.39
C ILE A 162 -16.34 0.47 -1.70
N LYS A 163 -17.21 0.16 -2.68
CA LYS A 163 -16.78 -0.33 -4.00
C LYS A 163 -15.91 0.68 -4.77
N ASP A 164 -16.18 1.98 -4.63
CA ASP A 164 -15.40 3.02 -5.31
C ASP A 164 -14.03 3.20 -4.67
N ILE A 165 -13.96 3.11 -3.33
CA ILE A 165 -12.70 3.10 -2.57
C ILE A 165 -11.83 1.89 -2.95
N GLN A 166 -12.45 0.70 -2.99
CA GLN A 166 -11.79 -0.54 -3.41
C GLN A 166 -11.33 -0.41 -4.86
N ARG A 167 -12.17 0.10 -5.77
CA ARG A 167 -11.80 0.33 -7.17
C ARG A 167 -10.59 1.25 -7.32
N ALA A 168 -10.58 2.38 -6.62
CA ALA A 168 -9.46 3.32 -6.66
C ALA A 168 -8.17 2.67 -6.15
N SER A 169 -8.27 1.86 -5.09
CA SER A 169 -7.15 1.09 -4.55
C SER A 169 -6.66 0.03 -5.56
N MET A 170 -7.58 -0.68 -6.23
CA MET A 170 -7.26 -1.69 -7.24
C MET A 170 -6.68 -1.09 -8.53
N LEU A 171 -7.13 0.09 -8.95
CA LEU A 171 -6.53 0.82 -10.09
C LEU A 171 -5.07 1.18 -9.82
N ARG A 172 -4.74 1.61 -8.60
CA ARG A 172 -3.35 1.85 -8.21
C ARG A 172 -2.51 0.58 -8.28
N LEU A 173 -3.08 -0.58 -7.91
CA LEU A 173 -2.42 -1.88 -8.01
C LEU A 173 -2.23 -2.34 -9.45
N ALA A 174 -3.19 -2.04 -10.34
CA ALA A 174 -3.11 -2.35 -11.76
C ALA A 174 -1.93 -1.60 -12.42
N ILE A 175 -1.72 -0.33 -12.08
CA ILE A 175 -0.58 0.47 -12.56
C ILE A 175 0.76 -0.17 -12.13
N GLY A 176 0.80 -0.82 -10.96
CA GLY A 176 1.97 -1.54 -10.47
C GLY A 176 2.20 -2.92 -11.10
N GLY A 177 1.30 -3.40 -11.98
CA GLY A 177 1.44 -4.71 -12.61
C GLY A 177 1.28 -5.90 -11.65
N ALA A 178 0.52 -5.74 -10.56
CA ALA A 178 0.33 -6.80 -9.58
C ALA A 178 -0.36 -8.04 -10.20
N GLN A 179 0.32 -9.20 -10.14
CA GLN A 179 -0.10 -10.45 -10.77
C GLN A 179 0.24 -11.64 -9.89
N GLY A 180 -0.62 -12.60 -9.63
CA GLY A 180 -0.28 -13.77 -8.80
C GLY A 180 -1.10 -15.01 -9.11
N THR A 181 -0.78 -16.12 -8.46
CA THR A 181 -1.60 -17.34 -8.57
C THR A 181 -2.98 -17.10 -7.96
N ALA A 182 -3.96 -17.93 -8.34
CA ALA A 182 -5.31 -17.84 -7.78
C ALA A 182 -5.34 -17.93 -6.23
N ALA A 183 -4.42 -18.70 -5.64
CA ALA A 183 -4.32 -18.82 -4.18
C ALA A 183 -3.77 -17.55 -3.54
N GLU A 184 -2.74 -16.95 -4.14
CA GLU A 184 -2.13 -15.71 -3.67
C GLU A 184 -3.11 -14.55 -3.79
N ILE A 185 -3.77 -14.39 -4.93
CA ILE A 185 -4.77 -13.32 -5.14
C ILE A 185 -5.92 -13.43 -4.13
N SER A 186 -6.42 -14.65 -3.87
CA SER A 186 -7.47 -14.88 -2.88
C SER A 186 -7.06 -14.40 -1.48
N ARG A 187 -5.86 -14.77 -1.01
CA ARG A 187 -5.32 -14.33 0.28
C ARG A 187 -5.06 -12.83 0.32
N LEU A 188 -4.63 -12.28 -0.82
CA LEU A 188 -4.24 -10.89 -0.95
C LEU A 188 -5.42 -9.94 -0.85
N LEU A 189 -6.57 -10.33 -1.39
CA LEU A 189 -7.79 -9.54 -1.41
C LEU A 189 -8.62 -9.69 -0.13
N GLN A 190 -8.43 -10.77 0.63
CA GLN A 190 -9.18 -11.04 1.86
C GLN A 190 -9.08 -9.92 2.93
N PRO A 191 -7.88 -9.34 3.23
CA PRO A 191 -7.76 -8.19 4.13
C PRO A 191 -8.55 -6.96 3.67
N TRP A 192 -8.80 -6.84 2.35
CA TRP A 192 -9.51 -5.74 1.73
C TRP A 192 -11.04 -5.86 1.82
N GLY A 193 -11.53 -6.88 2.53
CA GLY A 193 -12.95 -7.24 2.56
C GLY A 193 -13.44 -7.93 1.29
N ILE A 194 -12.56 -8.21 0.32
CA ILE A 194 -12.90 -8.82 -0.97
C ILE A 194 -12.68 -10.33 -0.84
N ASN A 195 -13.77 -11.08 -0.68
CA ASN A 195 -13.71 -12.52 -0.44
C ASN A 195 -13.92 -13.34 -1.72
N ILE A 196 -12.85 -13.52 -2.50
CA ILE A 196 -12.85 -14.35 -3.71
C ILE A 196 -12.13 -15.66 -3.40
N LYS A 197 -12.81 -16.80 -3.47
CA LYS A 197 -12.20 -18.12 -3.26
C LYS A 197 -11.27 -18.48 -4.43
N ARG A 198 -10.13 -19.14 -4.16
CA ARG A 198 -9.23 -19.70 -5.19
C ARG A 198 -9.98 -20.44 -6.30
N ASN A 199 -10.90 -21.34 -5.92
CA ASN A 199 -11.68 -22.13 -6.89
C ASN A 199 -12.52 -21.25 -7.80
N THR A 200 -13.03 -20.11 -7.31
CA THR A 200 -13.80 -19.18 -8.10
C THR A 200 -12.94 -18.57 -9.22
N ILE A 201 -11.71 -18.16 -8.89
CA ILE A 201 -10.74 -17.63 -9.85
C ILE A 201 -10.40 -18.70 -10.90
N SER A 202 -10.09 -19.92 -10.47
CA SER A 202 -9.83 -21.04 -11.38
C SER A 202 -11.01 -21.35 -12.30
N GLN A 203 -12.25 -21.22 -11.81
CA GLN A 203 -13.45 -21.39 -12.63
C GLN A 203 -13.67 -20.23 -13.60
N TRP A 204 -13.27 -19.01 -13.25
CA TRP A 204 -13.31 -17.88 -14.18
C TRP A 204 -12.30 -18.07 -15.32
N ALA A 205 -11.10 -18.55 -15.01
CA ALA A 205 -10.10 -18.89 -16.03
C ALA A 205 -10.61 -19.99 -16.97
N LYS A 206 -11.21 -21.07 -16.44
CA LYS A 206 -11.81 -22.14 -17.25
C LYS A 206 -12.97 -21.70 -18.16
N ARG A 207 -13.58 -20.54 -17.85
CA ARG A 207 -14.71 -19.97 -18.60
C ARG A 207 -14.28 -18.78 -19.46
N ASP A 208 -12.97 -18.57 -19.63
CA ASP A 208 -12.38 -17.47 -20.39
C ASP A 208 -12.80 -16.06 -19.92
N ILE A 209 -13.24 -15.93 -18.66
CA ILE A 209 -13.59 -14.64 -18.05
C ILE A 209 -12.33 -13.84 -17.70
N ILE A 210 -11.28 -14.54 -17.28
CA ILE A 210 -9.95 -13.98 -17.00
C ILE A 210 -8.92 -14.85 -17.71
N GLN A 211 -7.81 -14.26 -18.15
CA GLN A 211 -6.75 -14.95 -18.87
C GLN A 211 -5.46 -15.00 -18.03
N PRO A 212 -4.73 -16.12 -18.02
CA PRO A 212 -3.42 -16.17 -17.38
C PRO A 212 -2.42 -15.34 -18.17
N VAL A 213 -1.57 -14.59 -17.45
CA VAL A 213 -0.51 -13.76 -18.04
C VAL A 213 0.86 -14.43 -17.98
N ALA A 214 1.02 -15.41 -17.09
CA ALA A 214 2.23 -16.19 -16.93
C ALA A 214 1.93 -17.52 -16.23
N THR A 215 2.98 -18.29 -16.00
CA THR A 215 2.98 -19.51 -15.19
C THR A 215 4.09 -19.38 -14.15
N ASP A 216 3.84 -19.84 -12.93
CA ASP A 216 4.86 -19.85 -11.87
C ASP A 216 5.87 -21.01 -12.05
N GLU A 217 6.83 -21.12 -11.13
CA GLU A 217 7.84 -22.19 -11.15
C GLU A 217 7.27 -23.60 -10.98
N HIS A 218 6.03 -23.72 -10.47
CA HIS A 218 5.34 -24.98 -10.24
C HIS A 218 4.36 -25.35 -11.36
N GLY A 219 4.23 -24.53 -12.40
CA GLY A 219 3.26 -24.76 -13.47
C GLY A 219 1.87 -24.19 -13.18
N ASP A 220 1.68 -23.47 -12.06
CA ASP A 220 0.41 -22.85 -11.71
C ASP A 220 0.21 -21.56 -12.52
N PRO A 221 -1.00 -21.31 -13.06
CA PRO A 221 -1.31 -20.11 -13.83
C PRO A 221 -1.31 -18.85 -12.94
N VAL A 222 -0.69 -17.79 -13.46
CA VAL A 222 -0.59 -16.46 -12.86
C VAL A 222 -1.56 -15.51 -13.55
N TYR A 223 -2.30 -14.73 -12.78
CA TYR A 223 -3.34 -13.82 -13.25
C TYR A 223 -3.09 -12.40 -12.77
N LEU A 224 -3.61 -11.40 -13.48
CA LEU A 224 -3.62 -10.03 -12.98
C LEU A 224 -4.63 -9.88 -11.83
N VAL A 225 -4.21 -9.19 -10.76
CA VAL A 225 -5.10 -8.86 -9.64
C VAL A 225 -6.28 -8.01 -10.12
N TRP A 226 -6.02 -7.09 -11.06
CA TRP A 226 -7.02 -6.20 -11.65
C TRP A 226 -8.13 -6.96 -12.38
N ASP A 227 -7.80 -7.89 -13.27
CA ASP A 227 -8.78 -8.66 -14.03
C ASP A 227 -9.65 -9.54 -13.11
N THR A 228 -9.02 -10.12 -12.09
CA THR A 228 -9.72 -10.91 -11.07
C THR A 228 -10.70 -10.05 -10.27
N TRP A 229 -10.29 -8.83 -9.89
CA TRP A 229 -11.17 -7.90 -9.20
C TRP A 229 -12.30 -7.39 -10.10
N GLN A 230 -12.05 -7.12 -11.38
CA GLN A 230 -13.11 -6.72 -12.32
C GLN A 230 -14.17 -7.82 -12.47
N ALA A 231 -13.74 -9.07 -12.65
CA ALA A 231 -14.64 -10.22 -12.74
C ALA A 231 -15.50 -10.39 -11.48
N TYR A 232 -14.94 -10.09 -10.30
CA TYR A 232 -15.68 -10.05 -9.05
C TYR A 232 -16.68 -8.90 -9.00
N ALA A 233 -16.23 -7.67 -9.28
CA ALA A 233 -17.06 -6.47 -9.22
C ALA A 233 -18.27 -6.52 -10.16
N GLN A 234 -18.12 -7.15 -11.33
CA GLN A 234 -19.21 -7.37 -12.29
C GLN A 234 -20.27 -8.36 -11.80
N LYS A 235 -19.91 -9.31 -10.92
CA LYS A 235 -20.84 -10.32 -10.37
C LYS A 235 -21.57 -9.82 -9.12
N ASP A 236 -20.88 -9.10 -8.23
CA ASP A 236 -21.47 -8.50 -7.04
C ASP A 236 -22.35 -7.27 -7.33
N GLY A 237 -22.39 -6.82 -8.59
CA GLY A 237 -23.28 -5.76 -9.08
C GLY A 237 -24.60 -6.26 -9.66
N LYS A 238 -24.81 -7.57 -9.72
CA LYS A 238 -26.09 -8.22 -10.09
C LYS A 238 -26.76 -8.76 -8.84
#